data_AF-A0A140NLZ7-F1
#
_entry.id   AF-A0A140NLZ7-F1
#
_cell.length_a   1.000
_cell.length_b   1.000
_cell.length_c   1.000
_cell.angle_alpha   90.00
_cell.angle_beta   90.00
_cell.angle_gamma   90.00
#
_symmetry.space_group_name_H-M   'P 1'
#
loop_
_entity.id
_entity.type
_entity.pdbx_description
1 polymer ?
#
loop_
_entity_poly.entity_id
_entity_poly.type
_entity_poly.pdbx_seq_one_letter_code
_entity_poly.pdbx_strand_id
1 'polypeptide(L)'
;MGSKKPIPLVVDDNAVVTRPAPAKEPAVKVKLSPEQELEMLEQDDRLDSLLARLEDGETVTAEEQAYIDTCLDRIDELMSILGIELTDDDEEEDEDKLDDIMRILKSK
;
A
#
# COMPACT_ATOMS: atom_id res chain seq x y z
N MET A 1 28.87 11.25 30.99
CA MET A 1 30.13 10.50 30.83
C MET A 1 29.77 9.13 30.23
N GLY A 2 30.26 8.66 29.09
CA GLY A 2 31.41 9.11 28.31
C GLY A 2 31.22 8.95 26.80
N SER A 3 31.75 9.94 26.09
CA SER A 3 32.02 9.96 24.66
C SER A 3 33.33 9.22 24.38
N LYS A 4 33.41 8.42 23.31
CA LYS A 4 34.63 8.22 22.52
C LYS A 4 34.29 8.06 21.02
N LYS A 5 34.81 9.03 20.27
CA LYS A 5 34.76 9.30 18.82
C LYS A 5 35.65 8.30 18.01
N PRO A 6 36.01 8.58 16.74
CA PRO A 6 35.38 8.20 15.47
C PRO A 6 36.35 7.35 14.60
N ILE A 7 36.08 7.13 13.30
CA ILE A 7 36.97 7.46 12.16
C ILE A 7 36.32 6.95 10.86
N PRO A 8 36.26 7.79 9.81
CA PRO A 8 35.69 7.46 8.50
C PRO A 8 36.73 6.81 7.59
N LEU A 9 36.29 5.95 6.68
CA LEU A 9 37.06 5.61 5.49
C LEU A 9 36.33 6.19 4.28
N VAL A 10 36.67 7.45 4.00
CA VAL A 10 36.36 8.12 2.75
C VAL A 10 37.14 7.38 1.67
N VAL A 11 36.42 6.78 0.71
CA VAL A 11 36.97 6.51 -0.61
C VAL A 11 36.30 7.52 -1.52
N ASP A 12 36.91 8.69 -1.63
CA ASP A 12 36.65 9.63 -2.71
C ASP A 12 37.17 8.98 -4.00
N ASP A 13 36.30 8.27 -4.70
CA ASP A 13 36.45 8.15 -6.15
C ASP A 13 35.41 9.05 -6.80
N ASN A 14 35.91 10.25 -7.03
CA ASN A 14 35.38 11.29 -7.88
C ASN A 14 35.19 10.72 -9.30
N ALA A 15 34.03 10.11 -9.53
CA ALA A 15 33.51 9.89 -10.86
C ALA A 15 32.14 10.55 -10.92
N VAL A 16 32.19 11.82 -11.34
CA VAL A 16 31.08 12.52 -11.99
C VAL A 16 30.48 11.60 -13.05
N VAL A 17 29.45 10.87 -12.66
CA VAL A 17 28.45 10.36 -13.57
C VAL A 17 27.17 10.99 -13.08
N THR A 18 26.76 12.00 -13.82
CA THR A 18 25.43 12.60 -13.82
C THR A 18 24.39 11.51 -13.61
N ARG A 19 23.97 11.30 -12.35
CA ARG A 19 22.72 10.60 -12.09
C ARG A 19 21.65 11.55 -12.61
N PRO A 20 20.78 11.14 -13.54
CA PRO A 20 19.56 11.90 -13.71
C PRO A 20 18.94 11.94 -12.31
N ALA A 21 18.55 13.14 -11.87
CA ALA A 21 17.76 13.31 -10.67
C ALA A 21 16.71 12.17 -10.62
N PRO A 22 16.40 11.58 -9.44
CA PRO A 22 15.25 10.71 -9.36
C PRO A 22 14.13 11.51 -9.98
N ALA A 23 13.64 11.00 -11.12
CA ALA A 23 12.56 11.61 -11.84
C ALA A 23 11.53 11.88 -10.76
N LYS A 24 11.17 13.15 -10.59
CA LYS A 24 9.90 13.47 -9.95
C LYS A 24 8.92 12.67 -10.77
N GLU A 25 8.54 11.51 -10.25
CA GLU A 25 7.53 10.69 -10.87
C GLU A 25 6.40 11.67 -11.13
N PRO A 26 5.96 11.76 -12.39
CA PRO A 26 4.92 12.69 -12.73
C PRO A 26 3.81 12.40 -11.73
N ALA A 27 3.23 13.45 -11.17
CA ALA A 27 1.92 13.39 -10.58
C ALA A 27 0.96 12.92 -11.69
N VAL A 28 1.00 11.61 -11.97
CA VAL A 28 -0.11 10.85 -12.47
C VAL A 28 -1.18 11.27 -11.48
N LYS A 29 -2.28 11.82 -12.01
CA LYS A 29 -3.50 11.92 -11.22
C LYS A 29 -3.82 10.47 -10.88
N VAL A 30 -3.27 10.01 -9.77
CA VAL A 30 -3.33 8.64 -9.31
C VAL A 30 -4.82 8.44 -9.15
N LYS A 31 -5.42 7.68 -10.07
CA LYS A 31 -6.66 7.00 -9.75
C LYS A 31 -6.25 6.21 -8.51
N LEU A 32 -6.71 6.64 -7.34
CA LEU A 32 -6.35 6.01 -6.07
C LEU A 32 -6.49 4.51 -6.30
N SER A 33 -5.40 3.77 -6.09
CA SER A 33 -5.51 2.31 -6.14
C SER A 33 -6.48 1.90 -5.03
N PRO A 34 -7.21 0.78 -5.18
CA PRO A 34 -8.10 0.32 -4.13
C PRO A 34 -7.40 0.19 -2.76
N GLU A 35 -6.10 -0.14 -2.74
CA GLU A 35 -5.26 -0.15 -1.53
C GLU A 35 -5.10 1.24 -0.89
N GLN A 36 -4.85 2.28 -1.71
CA GLN A 36 -4.67 3.64 -1.22
C GLN A 36 -5.99 4.22 -0.70
N GLU A 37 -7.10 3.90 -1.35
CA GLU A 37 -8.43 4.31 -0.86
C GLU A 37 -8.75 3.63 0.47
N LEU A 38 -8.43 2.34 0.60
CA LEU A 38 -8.59 1.59 1.85
C LEU A 38 -7.75 2.22 2.98
N GLU A 39 -6.48 2.50 2.73
CA GLU A 39 -5.58 3.13 3.70
C GLU A 39 -6.11 4.50 4.16
N MET A 40 -6.67 5.30 3.25
CA MET A 40 -7.28 6.57 3.60
C MET A 40 -8.53 6.41 4.48
N LEU A 41 -9.36 5.39 4.23
CA LEU A 41 -10.54 5.11 5.05
C LEU A 41 -10.16 4.55 6.43
N GLU A 42 -9.11 3.72 6.51
CA GLU A 42 -8.56 3.22 7.78
C GLU A 42 -7.90 4.34 8.62
N GLN A 43 -7.36 5.38 7.96
CA GLN A 43 -6.75 6.54 8.61
C GLN A 43 -7.72 7.71 8.83
N ASP A 44 -9.03 7.53 8.62
CA ASP A 44 -10.01 8.59 8.83
C ASP A 44 -10.29 8.80 10.33
N ASP A 45 -9.71 9.86 10.89
CA ASP A 45 -9.91 10.32 12.27
C ASP A 45 -11.41 10.44 12.66
N ARG A 46 -12.28 10.80 11.70
CA ARG A 46 -13.72 10.94 11.96
C ARG A 46 -14.36 9.58 12.17
N LEU A 47 -14.05 8.62 11.30
CA LEU A 47 -14.56 7.25 11.40
C LEU A 47 -14.08 6.63 12.72
N ASP A 48 -12.79 6.76 13.03
CA ASP A 48 -12.19 6.26 14.28
C ASP A 48 -12.85 6.86 15.52
N SER A 49 -13.03 8.18 15.55
CA SER A 49 -13.70 8.88 16.66
C SER A 49 -15.16 8.42 16.85
N LEU A 50 -15.87 8.14 15.77
CA LEU A 50 -17.25 7.66 15.83
C LEU A 50 -17.34 6.21 16.32
N LEU A 51 -16.40 5.35 15.90
CA LEU A 51 -16.31 3.98 16.38
C LEU A 51 -15.93 3.92 17.86
N ALA A 52 -14.98 4.74 18.32
CA ALA A 52 -14.61 4.84 19.72
C ALA A 52 -15.80 5.25 20.61
N ARG A 53 -16.61 6.21 20.15
CA ARG A 53 -17.85 6.61 20.83
C ARG A 53 -18.85 5.47 20.95
N LEU A 54 -19.02 4.67 19.89
CA LEU A 54 -19.89 3.49 19.94
C LEU A 54 -19.37 2.44 20.94
N GLU A 55 -18.05 2.26 21.03
CA GLU A 55 -17.42 1.37 22.02
C GLU A 55 -17.62 1.86 23.46
N ASP A 56 -17.52 3.17 23.68
CA ASP A 56 -17.81 3.82 24.96
C ASP A 56 -19.32 3.79 25.31
N GLY A 57 -20.17 3.32 24.40
CA GLY A 57 -21.63 3.24 24.57
C GLY A 57 -22.35 4.56 24.38
N GLU A 58 -21.69 5.55 23.76
CA GLU A 58 -22.32 6.80 23.35
C GLU A 58 -23.19 6.57 22.10
N THR A 59 -24.25 7.37 21.99
CA THR A 59 -25.15 7.33 20.83
C THR A 59 -24.64 8.26 19.74
N VAL A 60 -24.37 7.71 18.55
CA VAL A 60 -24.15 8.51 17.35
C VAL A 60 -25.48 8.90 16.70
N THR A 61 -25.50 10.00 15.97
CA THR A 61 -26.66 10.45 15.22
C THR A 61 -26.95 9.54 14.02
N ALA A 62 -28.16 9.62 13.46
CA ALA A 62 -28.51 8.84 12.27
C ALA A 62 -27.62 9.15 11.05
N GLU A 63 -27.16 10.40 10.91
CA GLU A 63 -26.24 10.81 9.85
C GLU A 63 -24.83 10.22 10.07
N GLU A 64 -24.36 10.19 11.32
CA GLU A 64 -23.08 9.57 11.69
C GLU A 64 -23.13 8.05 11.53
N GLN A 65 -24.21 7.40 11.93
CA GLN A 65 -24.37 5.96 11.70
C GLN A 65 -24.36 5.62 10.21
N ALA A 66 -25.11 6.38 9.39
CA ALA A 66 -25.11 6.18 7.94
C ALA A 66 -23.72 6.39 7.31
N TYR A 67 -22.94 7.33 7.85
CA TYR A 67 -21.56 7.54 7.45
C TYR A 67 -20.69 6.32 7.77
N ILE A 68 -20.74 5.84 9.02
CA ILE A 68 -19.99 4.65 9.46
C ILE A 68 -20.32 3.46 8.57
N ASP A 69 -21.62 3.19 8.37
CA ASP A 69 -22.09 2.08 7.54
C ASP A 69 -21.56 2.21 6.10
N THR A 70 -21.64 3.39 5.49
CA THR A 70 -21.13 3.65 4.14
C THR A 70 -19.62 3.44 4.03
N CYS A 71 -18.84 3.88 5.04
CA CYS A 71 -17.40 3.69 5.06
C CYS A 71 -17.02 2.21 5.22
N LEU A 72 -17.71 1.48 6.08
CA LEU A 72 -17.49 0.03 6.27
C LEU A 72 -17.86 -0.76 5.03
N ASP A 73 -18.99 -0.46 4.39
CA ASP A 73 -19.38 -1.07 3.10
C ASP A 73 -18.31 -0.83 2.04
N ARG A 74 -17.75 0.38 1.98
CA ARG A 74 -16.68 0.71 1.04
C ARG A 74 -15.38 -0.03 1.35
N ILE A 75 -15.01 -0.15 2.61
CA ILE A 75 -13.86 -0.95 3.07
C ILE A 75 -14.04 -2.41 2.66
N ASP A 76 -15.23 -3.00 2.84
CA ASP A 76 -15.54 -4.37 2.44
C ASP A 76 -15.42 -4.57 0.92
N GLU A 77 -15.96 -3.64 0.12
CA GLU A 77 -15.80 -3.66 -1.34
C GLU A 77 -14.32 -3.59 -1.74
N LEU A 78 -13.55 -2.68 -1.14
CA LEU A 78 -12.13 -2.52 -1.43
C LEU A 78 -11.33 -3.76 -1.03
N MET A 79 -11.61 -4.36 0.12
CA MET A 79 -11.01 -5.65 0.52
C MET A 79 -11.38 -6.77 -0.44
N SER A 80 -12.62 -6.81 -0.94
CA SER A 80 -13.04 -7.79 -1.95
C SER A 80 -12.28 -7.59 -3.27
N ILE A 81 -12.13 -6.35 -3.73
CA ILE A 81 -11.37 -6.01 -4.94
C ILE A 81 -9.89 -6.41 -4.76
N LEU A 82 -9.29 -6.09 -3.62
CA LEU A 82 -7.88 -6.43 -3.37
C LEU A 82 -7.66 -7.94 -3.16
N GLY A 83 -8.65 -8.65 -2.62
CA GLY A 83 -8.59 -10.08 -2.34
C GLY A 83 -9.05 -11.00 -3.48
N ILE A 84 -9.81 -10.49 -4.47
CA ILE A 84 -10.33 -11.24 -5.62
C ILE A 84 -9.75 -10.73 -6.95
N GLU A 85 -9.39 -9.44 -7.04
CA GLU A 85 -9.09 -8.75 -8.31
C GLU A 85 -7.60 -8.45 -8.53
N LEU A 86 -6.68 -8.92 -7.65
CA LEU A 86 -5.25 -9.00 -7.97
C LEU A 86 -4.85 -10.27 -8.73
N THR A 87 -5.82 -10.97 -9.31
CA THR A 87 -5.61 -12.09 -10.23
C THR A 87 -6.20 -11.87 -11.63
N ASP A 88 -6.93 -10.80 -11.93
CA ASP A 88 -7.62 -10.66 -13.24
C ASP A 88 -7.04 -9.57 -14.17
N ASP A 89 -5.88 -8.97 -13.85
CA ASP A 89 -5.08 -8.15 -14.81
C ASP A 89 -3.57 -8.49 -14.80
N ASP A 90 -3.19 -9.59 -14.14
CA ASP A 90 -1.87 -10.25 -14.27
C ASP A 90 -2.02 -11.71 -14.77
N GLU A 91 -3.17 -12.06 -15.37
CA GLU A 91 -3.47 -13.42 -15.86
C GLU A 91 -3.08 -13.67 -17.34
N GLU A 92 -2.25 -12.83 -17.97
CA GLU A 92 -1.74 -13.09 -19.34
C GLU A 92 -0.20 -13.18 -19.51
N GLU A 93 0.64 -13.02 -18.46
CA GLU A 93 2.12 -13.09 -18.61
C GLU A 93 2.85 -14.16 -17.76
N ASP A 94 2.15 -14.97 -16.96
CA ASP A 94 2.78 -15.95 -16.06
C ASP A 94 2.51 -17.43 -16.39
N GLU A 95 1.74 -17.78 -17.43
CA GLU A 95 1.67 -19.17 -17.90
C GLU A 95 3.00 -19.64 -18.53
N ASP A 96 3.68 -18.77 -19.29
CA ASP A 96 4.94 -19.11 -19.96
C ASP A 96 6.09 -19.39 -18.96
N LYS A 97 6.12 -18.70 -17.81
CA LYS A 97 7.18 -18.89 -16.79
C LYS A 97 6.96 -20.15 -15.98
N LEU A 98 5.71 -20.52 -15.70
CA LEU A 98 5.37 -21.75 -14.98
C LEU A 98 5.73 -23.00 -15.80
N ASP A 99 5.51 -22.96 -17.10
CA ASP A 99 5.87 -24.04 -18.02
C ASP A 99 7.40 -24.26 -18.12
N ASP A 100 8.19 -23.18 -18.15
CA ASP A 100 9.65 -23.28 -18.22
C ASP A 100 10.26 -23.85 -16.93
N ILE A 101 9.71 -23.49 -15.76
CA ILE A 101 10.09 -24.06 -14.45
C ILE A 101 9.74 -25.55 -14.38
N MET A 102 8.55 -25.96 -14.85
CA MET A 102 8.12 -27.36 -14.84
C MET A 102 8.97 -28.23 -15.77
N ARG A 103 9.39 -27.68 -16.91
CA ARG A 103 10.29 -28.35 -17.87
C ARG A 103 11.69 -28.56 -17.30
N ILE A 104 12.24 -27.58 -16.58
CA ILE A 104 13.54 -27.72 -15.89
C ILE A 104 13.45 -28.76 -14.78
N LEU A 105 12.34 -28.81 -14.04
CA LEU A 105 12.16 -29.76 -12.94
C LEU A 105 12.03 -31.22 -13.40
N LYS A 106 11.38 -31.44 -14.56
CA LYS A 106 11.17 -32.78 -15.13
C LYS A 106 12.36 -33.32 -15.92
N SER A 107 13.35 -32.48 -16.19
CA SER A 107 14.60 -32.87 -16.86
C SER A 107 15.70 -33.21 -15.84
N LYS A 108 15.52 -34.31 -15.10
CA LYS A 108 16.62 -34.95 -14.36
C LYS A 108 16.46 -36.45 -14.28
#